data_AF-A0A9D9G3P6-F1
#
_entry.id   AF-A0A9D9G3P6-F1
#
_cell.length_a   1.000
_cell.length_b   1.000
_cell.length_c   1.000
_cell.angle_alpha   90.00
_cell.angle_beta   90.00
_cell.angle_gamma   90.00
#
_symmetry.space_group_name_H-M   'P 1'
#
loop_
_entity.id
_entity.type
_entity.pdbx_description
1 polymer ?
#
loop_
_entity_poly.entity_id
_entity_poly.type
_entity_poly.pdbx_seq_one_letter_code
_entity_poly.pdbx_strand_id
1 'polypeptide(L)'
;MNKTLKAVLITVNAIMLILAVYWYYESSEIEPLIVFLGQTASILILIFEKKLSKNLVSKVSDSKVRIKTSKDDDSHIEVKNIKKKSDVKIERK
;
A
#
# COMPACT_ATOMS: atom_id res chain seq x y z
N MET A 1 0.53 5.50 3.70
CA MET A 1 1.77 6.20 4.06
C MET A 1 1.60 7.72 3.86
N ASN A 2 2.43 8.56 4.50
CA ASN A 2 2.45 10.01 4.22
C ASN A 2 2.75 10.23 2.72
N LYS A 3 1.97 11.10 2.05
CA LYS A 3 2.13 11.42 0.62
C LYS A 3 3.55 11.88 0.30
N THR A 4 4.16 12.67 1.18
CA THR A 4 5.53 13.16 1.02
C THR A 4 6.55 12.02 1.08
N LEU A 5 6.40 11.11 2.05
CA LEU A 5 7.30 9.96 2.18
C LEU A 5 7.19 9.03 0.98
N LYS A 6 5.97 8.81 0.46
CA LYS A 6 5.74 8.04 -0.76
C LYS A 6 6.41 8.69 -1.97
N ALA A 7 6.30 10.01 -2.12
CA ALA A 7 6.94 10.73 -3.21
C ALA A 7 8.48 10.58 -3.14
N VAL A 8 9.08 10.80 -1.97
CA VAL A 8 10.53 10.62 -1.77
C VAL A 8 10.98 9.21 -2.12
N LEU A 9 10.27 8.19 -1.65
CA LEU A 9 10.61 6.79 -1.94
C LEU A 9 10.53 6.46 -3.44
N ILE A 10 9.51 6.96 -4.14
CA ILE A 10 9.39 6.81 -5.59
C ILE A 10 10.57 7.48 -6.30
N THR A 11 10.95 8.70 -5.89
CA THR A 11 12.09 9.42 -6.46
C THR A 11 13.40 8.64 -6.27
N VAL A 12 13.65 8.11 -5.09
CA VAL A 12 14.86 7.31 -4.81
C VAL A 12 14.88 6.03 -5.66
N ASN A 13 13.76 5.31 -5.75
CA ASN A 13 13.65 4.11 -6.60
C ASN A 13 13.89 4.43 -8.08
N ALA A 14 13.38 5.58 -8.57
CA ALA A 14 13.60 6.02 -9.94
C ALA A 14 15.08 6.31 -10.23
N ILE A 15 15.79 6.96 -9.29
CA ILE A 15 17.24 7.20 -9.42
C ILE A 15 18.00 5.86 -9.44
N MET A 16 17.64 4.92 -8.58
CA MET A 16 18.25 3.58 -8.57
C MET A 16 18.03 2.83 -9.88
N LEU A 17 16.85 2.95 -10.50
CA LEU A 17 16.60 2.36 -11.82
C LEU A 17 17.49 2.95 -12.91
N ILE A 18 17.68 4.27 -12.92
CA ILE A 18 18.57 4.93 -13.89
C ILE A 18 20.01 4.42 -13.71
N LEU A 19 20.49 4.34 -12.47
CA LEU A 19 21.81 3.82 -12.15
C LEU A 19 21.96 2.34 -12.54
N ALA A 20 20.93 1.52 -12.31
CA ALA A 20 20.95 0.11 -12.69
C ALA A 20 21.03 -0.06 -14.22
N VAL A 21 20.30 0.76 -14.99
CA VAL A 21 20.37 0.76 -16.45
C VAL A 21 21.75 1.18 -16.93
N TYR A 22 22.30 2.27 -16.37
CA TYR A 22 23.65 2.73 -16.68
C TYR A 22 24.70 1.65 -16.39
N TRP A 23 24.62 1.01 -15.22
CA TRP A 23 25.51 -0.08 -14.83
C TRP A 23 25.38 -1.29 -15.76
N TYR A 24 24.17 -1.65 -16.17
CA TYR A 24 23.97 -2.75 -17.14
C TYR A 24 24.65 -2.48 -18.48
N TYR A 25 24.59 -1.24 -18.99
CA TYR A 25 25.26 -0.89 -20.25
C TYR A 25 26.79 -0.97 -20.15
N GLU A 26 27.37 -0.69 -18.99
CA GLU A 26 28.82 -0.66 -18.82
C GLU A 26 29.42 -2.06 -18.55
N SER A 27 28.73 -2.90 -17.78
CA SER A 27 29.27 -4.18 -17.30
C SER A 27 28.58 -5.41 -17.89
N SER A 28 27.35 -5.30 -18.40
CA SER A 28 26.49 -6.42 -18.83
C SER A 28 26.38 -7.55 -17.78
N GLU A 29 26.50 -7.18 -16.50
CA GLU A 29 26.42 -8.08 -15.36
C GLU A 29 24.97 -8.37 -14.95
N ILE A 30 24.74 -9.44 -14.18
CA ILE A 30 23.39 -9.84 -13.78
C ILE A 30 22.87 -9.04 -12.57
N GLU A 31 23.79 -8.51 -11.77
CA GLU A 31 23.55 -7.68 -10.59
C GLU A 31 22.67 -6.46 -10.90
N PRO A 32 22.98 -5.62 -11.92
CA PRO A 32 22.11 -4.51 -12.29
C PRO A 32 20.69 -4.96 -12.71
N LEU A 33 20.53 -6.15 -13.31
CA LEU A 33 19.22 -6.70 -13.64
C LEU A 33 18.40 -7.04 -12.39
N ILE A 34 19.05 -7.65 -11.39
CA ILE A 34 18.42 -7.96 -10.09
C ILE A 34 17.97 -6.68 -9.40
N VAL A 35 18.82 -5.64 -9.38
CA VAL A 35 18.47 -4.32 -8.84
C VAL A 35 17.27 -3.75 -9.58
N PHE A 36 17.29 -3.78 -10.92
CA PHE A 36 16.18 -3.26 -11.74
C PHE A 36 14.84 -3.92 -11.41
N LEU A 37 14.82 -5.25 -11.31
CA LEU A 37 13.61 -6.01 -10.95
C LEU A 37 13.14 -5.66 -9.53
N GLY A 38 14.06 -5.55 -8.56
CA GLY A 38 13.75 -5.18 -7.18
C GLY A 38 13.16 -3.78 -7.04
N GLN A 39 13.72 -2.79 -7.74
CA GLN A 39 13.19 -1.42 -7.75
C GLN A 39 11.82 -1.36 -8.45
N THR A 40 11.65 -2.10 -9.55
CA THR A 40 10.36 -2.19 -10.25
C THR A 40 9.28 -2.78 -9.35
N ALA A 41 9.58 -3.87 -8.64
CA ALA A 41 8.67 -4.45 -7.66
C ALA A 41 8.32 -3.48 -6.51
N SER A 42 9.32 -2.75 -6.00
CA SER A 42 9.10 -1.74 -4.94
C SER A 42 8.18 -0.61 -5.40
N ILE A 43 8.36 -0.09 -6.62
CA ILE A 43 7.46 0.93 -7.20
C ILE A 43 6.03 0.38 -7.34
N LEU A 44 5.87 -0.84 -7.82
CA LEU A 44 4.55 -1.48 -7.92
C LEU A 44 3.88 -1.60 -6.54
N ILE A 45 4.60 -2.06 -5.52
CA ILE A 45 4.09 -2.14 -4.14
C ILE A 45 3.67 -0.76 -3.64
N LEU A 46 4.51 0.27 -3.84
CA LEU A 46 4.19 1.64 -3.42
C LEU A 46 2.95 2.19 -4.12
N ILE A 47 2.76 1.90 -5.41
CA ILE A 47 1.58 2.32 -6.17
C ILE A 47 0.33 1.61 -5.63
N PHE A 48 0.42 0.31 -5.39
CA PHE A 48 -0.72 -0.53 -4.97
C PHE A 48 -0.92 -0.65 -3.45
N GLU A 49 -0.10 0.01 -2.62
CA GLU A 49 -0.16 -0.13 -1.14
C GLU A 49 -1.57 0.14 -0.58
N LYS A 50 -2.30 1.09 -1.17
CA LYS A 50 -3.66 1.47 -0.74
C LYS A 50 -4.68 0.34 -0.94
N LYS A 51 -4.46 -0.53 -1.92
CA LYS A 51 -5.31 -1.71 -2.15
C LYS A 51 -4.96 -2.86 -1.20
N LEU A 52 -3.76 -2.83 -0.62
CA LEU A 52 -3.28 -3.83 0.33
C LEU A 52 -3.62 -3.45 1.78
N SER A 53 -3.90 -2.18 2.09
CA SER A 53 -4.32 -1.75 3.42
C SER A 53 -5.71 -2.29 3.76
N LYS A 54 -5.75 -3.25 4.69
CA LYS A 54 -6.97 -3.86 5.19
C LYS A 54 -7.32 -3.30 6.56
N ASN A 55 -8.48 -2.66 6.67
CA ASN A 55 -9.06 -2.24 7.94
C ASN A 55 -9.90 -3.42 8.48
N LEU A 56 -9.35 -4.14 9.46
CA LEU A 56 -10.04 -5.25 10.11
C LEU A 56 -10.71 -4.77 11.40
N VAL A 57 -12.03 -4.85 11.45
CA VAL A 57 -12.79 -4.69 12.70
C VAL A 57 -13.25 -6.07 13.14
N SER A 58 -12.76 -6.52 14.29
CA SER A 58 -13.09 -7.84 14.84
C SER A 58 -13.54 -7.74 16.30
N LYS A 59 -14.38 -8.69 16.72
CA LYS A 59 -14.88 -8.84 18.11
C LYS A 59 -15.68 -7.63 18.60
N VAL A 60 -16.72 -7.25 17.85
CA VAL A 60 -17.65 -6.18 18.26
C VAL A 60 -18.74 -6.77 19.16
N SER A 61 -18.87 -6.26 20.40
CA SER A 61 -19.93 -6.64 21.33
C SER A 61 -20.45 -5.43 22.10
N ASP A 62 -21.78 -5.32 22.25
CA ASP A 62 -22.46 -4.25 22.99
C ASP A 62 -21.95 -2.83 22.64
N SER A 63 -21.64 -2.61 21.35
CA SER A 63 -20.97 -1.39 20.87
C SER A 63 -21.59 -0.86 19.58
N LYS A 64 -21.52 0.46 19.39
CA LYS A 64 -21.84 1.14 18.12
C LYS A 64 -20.54 1.52 17.41
N VAL A 65 -20.23 0.85 16.31
CA VAL A 65 -19.03 1.13 15.49
C VAL A 65 -19.44 1.92 14.25
N ARG A 66 -18.84 3.10 14.06
CA ARG A 66 -19.05 3.93 12.86
C ARG A 66 -17.73 4.11 12.13
N ILE A 67 -17.63 3.54 10.93
CA ILE A 67 -16.45 3.69 10.08
C ILE A 67 -16.82 4.69 8.98
N LYS A 68 -16.18 5.85 9.00
CA LYS A 68 -16.28 6.86 7.94
C LYS A 68 -15.00 6.79 7.12
N THR A 69 -15.14 6.57 5.82
CA THR A 69 -14.03 6.49 4.87
C THR A 69 -14.31 7.44 3.70
N SER A 70 -13.25 7.98 3.11
CA SER A 70 -13.35 8.92 1.98
C SER A 70 -13.64 8.15 0.69
N LYS A 71 -14.30 8.77 -0.30
CA LYS A 71 -14.48 8.20 -1.65
C LYS A 71 -13.17 7.75 -2.30
N ASP A 72 -12.07 8.44 -2.02
CA ASP A 72 -10.74 8.14 -2.59
C ASP A 72 -9.97 7.06 -1.80
N ASP A 73 -10.61 6.46 -0.81
CA ASP A 73 -10.04 5.43 0.04
C ASP A 73 -10.43 4.04 -0.46
N ASP A 74 -9.51 3.41 -1.18
CA ASP A 74 -9.63 2.06 -1.73
C ASP A 74 -9.41 0.96 -0.68
N SER A 75 -9.29 1.30 0.61
CA SER A 75 -9.03 0.34 1.66
C SER A 75 -10.12 -0.73 1.76
N HIS A 76 -9.69 -1.98 1.92
CA HIS A 76 -10.59 -3.11 2.13
C HIS A 76 -11.06 -3.12 3.59
N ILE A 77 -12.36 -2.97 3.85
CA ILE A 77 -12.94 -3.00 5.19
C ILE A 77 -13.59 -4.36 5.41
N GLU A 78 -13.09 -5.11 6.40
CA GLU A 78 -13.65 -6.40 6.79
C GLU A 78 -14.17 -6.33 8.23
N VAL A 79 -15.44 -6.68 8.43
CA VAL A 79 -16.07 -6.75 9.76
C VAL A 79 -16.43 -8.20 10.08
N LYS A 80 -15.90 -8.72 11.19
CA LYS A 80 -16.09 -10.11 11.63
C LYS A 80 -16.52 -10.21 13.09
N ASN A 81 -17.29 -11.25 13.43
CA ASN A 81 -17.72 -11.60 14.79
C ASN A 81 -18.50 -10.47 15.51
N ILE A 82 -19.65 -10.10 14.95
CA ILE A 82 -20.59 -9.14 15.56
C ILE A 82 -21.50 -9.88 16.55
N LYS A 83 -21.45 -9.54 17.84
CA LYS A 83 -22.35 -10.10 18.88
C LYS A 83 -23.67 -9.32 18.97
N LYS A 84 -24.69 -9.92 19.60
CA LYS A 84 -26.03 -9.33 19.82
C LYS A 84 -25.94 -7.90 20.40
N LYS A 85 -26.89 -7.04 20.04
CA LYS A 85 -26.98 -5.61 20.42
C LYS A 85 -25.87 -4.69 19.90
N SER A 86 -25.08 -5.12 18.92
CA SER A 86 -24.08 -4.27 18.25
C SER A 86 -24.62 -3.64 16.98
N ASP A 87 -24.23 -2.41 16.68
CA ASP A 87 -24.59 -1.67 15.48
C ASP A 87 -23.32 -1.24 14.75
N VAL A 88 -23.17 -1.63 13.49
CA VAL A 88 -22.00 -1.32 12.67
C VAL A 88 -22.46 -0.57 11.43
N LYS A 89 -22.05 0.69 11.30
CA LYS A 89 -22.34 1.54 10.13
C LYS A 89 -21.06 1.91 9.41
N ILE A 90 -20.99 1.62 8.12
CA ILE A 90 -19.87 1.98 7.24
C ILE A 90 -20.38 2.98 6.20
N GLU A 91 -19.81 4.19 6.18
CA GLU A 91 -20.15 5.24 5.22
C GLU A 91 -18.92 5.63 4.40
N ARG A 92 -19.00 5.53 3.07
CA ARG A 92 -18.05 6.10 2.11
C ARG A 92 -18.58 7.43 1.59
N LYS A 93 -17.88 8.54 1.86
CA LYS A 93 -18.33 9.90 1.50
C LYS A 93 -17.53 10.55 0.38
#